data_AF-A0A2E2BXQ6-F1
#
_entry.id   AF-A0A2E2BXQ6-F1
#
_cell.length_a   1.000
_cell.length_b   1.000
_cell.length_c   1.000
_cell.angle_alpha   90.00
_cell.angle_beta   90.00
_cell.angle_gamma   90.00
#
_symmetry.space_group_name_H-M   'P 1'
#
loop_
_entity.id
_entity.type
_entity.pdbx_description
1 polymer ?
#
loop_
_entity_poly.entity_id
_entity_poly.type
_entity_poly.pdbx_seq_one_letter_code
_entity_poly.pdbx_strand_id
1 'polypeptide(L)'
;MIVDDESAIRELLSRALSQHGFRCDTAENGETALEMCARHQYDLIITDLKMPVMNGHIFCTQLMKQQDRKPEICVLTGIIQPLIDEDLRKRGIKHLYRKPVEYKEFAKNMLEILNRKKASRHKNLEPAQSDESTTPSGSKHNVVVLSTDSSFCHRIVLASAESPLDVIVALSTDHLLEIVNEKRIDLLIIDQEITGFLRGNQIVERLHADLINIPAFLRGSRDSLARLNIDNCQGVEKTIEEETDETEILNLAYGYMSRLSHHCLMIDSAARRLVTEFSDVPPIPHVLTRLVAHATRSTLEISIPQLVSEIETDSRLTSELIKVANSSQVAASSKQKDLKGIVTLLGPRKAIAICLSLGLRTVRSKLMLPWAEEFRHWYLK
;
A
#
# COMPACT_ATOMS: atom_id res chain seq x y z
N MET A 1 -2.34 -16.81 21.03
CA MET A 1 -2.44 -17.64 19.82
C MET A 1 -1.05 -18.01 19.32
N ILE A 2 -0.88 -19.22 18.81
CA ILE A 2 0.37 -19.72 18.20
C ILE A 2 0.09 -20.03 16.73
N VAL A 3 0.90 -19.51 15.83
CA VAL A 3 0.74 -19.65 14.37
C VAL A 3 2.05 -20.20 13.79
N ASP A 4 2.04 -21.44 13.36
CA ASP A 4 3.21 -22.14 12.81
C ASP A 4 2.69 -23.30 11.97
N ASP A 5 3.28 -23.63 10.82
CA ASP A 5 2.79 -24.72 9.98
C ASP A 5 3.19 -26.10 10.52
N GLU A 6 4.26 -26.18 11.32
CA GLU A 6 4.71 -27.42 11.94
C GLU A 6 3.91 -27.75 13.21
N SER A 7 3.11 -28.80 13.16
CA SER A 7 2.27 -29.24 14.29
C SER A 7 3.07 -29.55 15.56
N ALA A 8 4.26 -30.13 15.41
CA ALA A 8 5.16 -30.42 16.54
C ALA A 8 5.63 -29.15 17.26
N ILE A 9 5.90 -28.07 16.51
CA ILE A 9 6.30 -26.78 17.09
C ILE A 9 5.12 -26.15 17.82
N ARG A 10 3.92 -26.16 17.22
CA ARG A 10 2.69 -25.67 17.87
C ARG A 10 2.42 -26.39 19.18
N GLU A 11 2.52 -27.71 19.20
CA GLU A 11 2.26 -28.52 20.40
C GLU A 11 3.28 -28.23 21.51
N LEU A 12 4.56 -28.13 21.16
CA LEU A 12 5.63 -27.92 22.13
C LEU A 12 5.60 -26.50 22.71
N LEU A 13 5.36 -25.47 21.89
CA LEU A 13 5.11 -24.10 22.34
C LEU A 13 3.86 -24.02 23.23
N SER A 14 2.76 -24.67 22.84
CA SER A 14 1.53 -24.68 23.61
C SER A 14 1.75 -25.30 24.99
N ARG A 15 2.47 -26.43 25.08
CA ARG A 15 2.81 -27.06 26.37
C ARG A 15 3.68 -26.15 27.24
N ALA A 16 4.71 -25.52 26.67
CA ALA A 16 5.60 -24.62 27.42
C ALA A 16 4.89 -23.36 27.95
N LEU A 17 4.02 -22.76 27.13
CA LEU A 17 3.22 -21.59 27.51
C LEU A 17 2.13 -21.95 28.52
N SER A 18 1.44 -23.08 28.35
CA SER A 18 0.39 -23.49 29.29
C SER A 18 0.94 -23.83 30.68
N GLN A 19 2.18 -24.30 30.81
CA GLN A 19 2.86 -24.45 32.11
C GLN A 19 3.01 -23.12 32.87
N HIS A 20 3.00 -21.99 32.15
CA HIS A 20 3.06 -20.64 32.69
C HIS A 20 1.67 -19.96 32.77
N GLY A 21 0.58 -20.73 32.63
CA GLY A 21 -0.79 -20.26 32.80
C GLY A 21 -1.45 -19.67 31.55
N PHE A 22 -0.83 -19.78 30.38
CA PHE A 22 -1.44 -19.33 29.13
C PHE A 22 -2.52 -20.29 28.63
N ARG A 23 -3.62 -19.72 28.11
CA ARG A 23 -4.58 -20.44 27.26
C ARG A 23 -4.17 -20.26 25.80
N CYS A 24 -3.86 -21.37 25.13
CA CYS A 24 -3.26 -21.34 23.81
C CYS A 24 -4.23 -21.88 22.76
N ASP A 25 -4.67 -20.99 21.87
CA ASP A 25 -5.25 -21.38 20.59
C ASP A 25 -4.14 -21.51 19.55
N THR A 26 -4.28 -22.45 18.61
CA THR A 26 -3.29 -22.73 17.57
C THR A 26 -3.88 -22.60 16.18
N ALA A 27 -3.11 -22.08 15.23
CA ALA A 27 -3.46 -21.97 13.82
C ALA A 27 -2.28 -22.47 12.96
N GLU A 28 -2.57 -23.09 11.82
CA GLU A 28 -1.54 -23.69 10.96
C GLU A 28 -1.01 -22.75 9.85
N ASN A 29 -1.65 -21.60 9.65
CA ASN A 29 -1.22 -20.58 8.69
C ASN A 29 -1.81 -19.20 9.05
N GLY A 30 -1.35 -18.15 8.35
CA GLY A 30 -1.77 -16.77 8.58
C GLY A 30 -3.25 -16.47 8.27
N GLU A 31 -3.87 -17.19 7.33
CA GLU A 31 -5.28 -16.98 6.96
C GLU A 31 -6.21 -17.47 8.07
N THR A 32 -6.02 -18.71 8.54
CA THR A 32 -6.76 -19.26 9.68
C THR A 32 -6.55 -18.40 10.93
N ALA A 33 -5.33 -17.90 11.15
CA ALA A 33 -5.03 -17.01 12.26
C ALA A 33 -5.81 -15.68 12.19
N LEU A 34 -6.00 -15.08 11.01
CA LEU A 34 -6.81 -13.88 10.84
C LEU A 34 -8.29 -14.14 11.08
N GLU A 35 -8.82 -15.25 10.58
CA GLU A 35 -10.21 -15.64 10.83
C GLU A 35 -10.48 -15.80 12.33
N MET A 36 -9.53 -16.39 13.07
CA MET A 36 -9.61 -16.52 14.53
C MET A 36 -9.49 -15.15 15.21
N CYS A 37 -8.58 -14.28 14.78
CA CYS A 37 -8.45 -12.91 15.32
C CYS A 37 -9.68 -12.04 15.07
N ALA A 38 -10.45 -12.29 14.02
CA ALA A 38 -11.71 -11.59 13.76
C ALA A 38 -12.82 -11.98 14.75
N ARG A 39 -12.75 -13.19 15.33
CA ARG A 39 -13.77 -13.73 16.25
C ARG A 39 -13.34 -13.66 17.71
N HIS A 40 -12.05 -13.63 17.99
CA HIS A 40 -11.48 -13.68 19.32
C HIS A 40 -10.40 -12.61 19.50
N GLN A 41 -10.35 -12.02 20.69
CA GLN A 41 -9.26 -11.12 21.06
C GLN A 41 -8.15 -11.89 21.77
N TYR A 42 -6.91 -11.65 21.36
CA TYR A 42 -5.74 -12.25 21.96
C TYR A 42 -4.90 -11.21 22.71
N ASP A 43 -4.23 -11.63 23.78
CA ASP A 43 -3.25 -10.79 24.47
C ASP A 43 -1.85 -10.90 23.83
N LEU A 44 -1.53 -12.10 23.32
CA LEU A 44 -0.25 -12.44 22.69
C LEU A 44 -0.46 -13.35 21.48
N ILE A 45 0.24 -13.04 20.40
CA ILE A 45 0.32 -13.85 19.19
C ILE A 45 1.78 -14.19 18.93
N ILE A 46 2.09 -15.48 18.77
CA ILE A 46 3.40 -15.97 18.38
C ILE A 46 3.26 -16.55 16.97
N THR A 47 4.05 -16.06 16.01
CA THR A 47 3.96 -16.49 14.61
C THR A 47 5.32 -16.84 14.03
N ASP A 48 5.40 -17.89 13.22
CA ASP A 48 6.51 -18.06 12.26
C ASP A 48 6.31 -17.11 11.07
N LEU A 49 7.39 -16.77 10.36
CA LEU A 49 7.35 -16.02 9.11
C LEU A 49 7.16 -16.92 7.90
N LYS A 50 7.76 -18.11 7.90
CA LYS A 50 7.69 -19.02 6.75
C LYS A 50 6.59 -20.03 6.98
N MET A 51 5.43 -19.79 6.39
CA MET A 51 4.27 -20.69 6.41
C MET A 51 3.62 -20.73 5.02
N PRO A 52 3.02 -21.86 4.60
CA PRO A 52 2.26 -21.95 3.35
C PRO A 52 0.94 -21.16 3.44
N VAL A 53 0.31 -20.94 2.28
CA VAL A 53 -0.96 -20.19 2.10
C VAL A 53 -0.81 -18.70 2.39
N MET A 54 -0.50 -18.33 3.64
CA MET A 54 -0.21 -16.97 4.05
C MET A 54 0.98 -16.97 5.00
N ASN A 55 2.04 -16.27 4.58
CA ASN A 55 3.25 -16.14 5.37
C ASN A 55 3.03 -15.21 6.59
N GLY A 56 3.87 -15.34 7.61
CA GLY A 56 3.73 -14.59 8.86
C GLY A 56 3.95 -13.09 8.74
N HIS A 57 4.67 -12.67 7.70
CA HIS A 57 4.90 -11.24 7.42
C HIS A 57 3.62 -10.56 6.92
N ILE A 58 2.92 -11.16 5.96
CA ILE A 58 1.62 -10.71 5.45
C ILE A 58 0.59 -10.75 6.57
N PHE A 59 0.56 -11.85 7.34
CA PHE A 59 -0.30 -12.01 8.51
C PHE A 59 -0.14 -10.85 9.51
N CYS A 60 1.10 -10.61 9.97
CA CYS A 60 1.42 -9.50 10.87
C CYS A 60 0.99 -8.14 10.29
N THR A 61 1.27 -7.91 9.02
CA THR A 61 0.94 -6.65 8.33
C THR A 61 -0.56 -6.41 8.25
N GLN A 62 -1.34 -7.46 7.97
CA GLN A 62 -2.80 -7.36 7.91
C GLN A 62 -3.41 -7.19 9.30
N LEU A 63 -2.93 -7.95 10.29
CA LEU A 63 -3.42 -7.86 11.67
C LEU A 63 -3.22 -6.45 12.25
N MET A 64 -2.08 -5.81 11.94
CA MET A 64 -1.78 -4.46 12.42
C MET A 64 -2.65 -3.36 11.80
N LYS A 65 -3.32 -3.64 10.66
CA LYS A 65 -4.28 -2.74 10.00
C LYS A 65 -5.71 -2.87 10.54
N GLN A 66 -6.06 -3.98 11.21
CA GLN A 66 -7.47 -4.35 11.44
C GLN A 66 -7.99 -4.17 12.88
N GLN A 67 -7.17 -3.86 13.90
CA GLN A 67 -7.66 -3.79 15.30
C GLN A 67 -7.26 -2.53 16.08
N ASP A 68 -8.25 -1.92 16.75
CA ASP A 68 -8.09 -0.84 17.75
C ASP A 68 -7.29 -1.29 18.98
N ARG A 69 -7.48 -2.56 19.40
CA ARG A 69 -6.72 -3.16 20.51
C ARG A 69 -5.70 -4.15 19.97
N LYS A 70 -4.48 -3.67 19.70
CA LYS A 70 -3.41 -4.50 19.14
C LYS A 70 -2.89 -5.53 20.15
N PRO A 71 -2.93 -6.85 19.86
CA PRO A 71 -2.26 -7.87 20.66
C PRO A 71 -0.75 -7.62 20.69
N GLU A 72 -0.05 -8.16 21.69
CA GLU A 72 1.41 -8.26 21.59
C GLU A 72 1.74 -9.29 20.51
N ILE A 73 2.63 -8.96 19.57
CA ILE A 73 3.03 -9.87 18.49
C ILE A 73 4.49 -10.23 18.70
N CYS A 74 4.75 -11.53 18.69
CA CYS A 74 6.08 -12.11 18.74
C CYS A 74 6.31 -12.96 17.49
N VAL A 75 7.42 -12.71 16.81
CA VAL A 75 7.83 -13.49 15.65
C VAL A 75 8.89 -14.49 16.08
N LEU A 76 8.69 -15.76 15.79
CA LEU A 76 9.64 -16.83 16.09
C LEU A 76 9.97 -17.58 14.79
N THR A 77 11.12 -17.28 14.20
CA THR A 77 11.47 -17.73 12.84
C THR A 77 12.85 -18.39 12.77
N GLY A 78 13.00 -19.40 11.91
CA GLY A 78 14.32 -19.96 11.56
C GLY A 78 15.09 -19.13 10.53
N ILE A 79 14.41 -18.22 9.84
CA ILE A 79 14.94 -17.39 8.75
C ILE A 79 14.84 -15.93 9.14
N ILE A 80 15.98 -15.23 9.14
CA ILE A 80 16.02 -13.78 9.29
C ILE A 80 16.51 -13.19 7.98
N GLN A 81 15.65 -12.42 7.35
CA GLN A 81 16.04 -11.50 6.29
C GLN A 81 16.06 -10.10 6.91
N PRO A 82 17.17 -9.34 6.82
CA PRO A 82 17.28 -8.01 7.41
C PRO A 82 16.12 -7.08 7.03
N LEU A 83 15.67 -7.16 5.76
CA LEU A 83 14.57 -6.36 5.23
C LEU A 83 13.22 -6.68 5.91
N ILE A 84 12.97 -7.95 6.25
CA ILE A 84 11.73 -8.39 6.90
C ILE A 84 11.75 -8.02 8.40
N ASP A 85 12.90 -8.17 9.07
CA ASP A 85 13.08 -7.75 10.47
C ASP A 85 12.86 -6.24 10.61
N GLU A 86 13.45 -5.44 9.71
CA GLU A 86 13.30 -3.98 9.73
C GLU A 86 11.85 -3.54 9.48
N ASP A 87 11.15 -4.14 8.52
CA ASP A 87 9.74 -3.83 8.25
C ASP A 87 8.82 -4.20 9.43
N LEU A 88 9.02 -5.37 10.06
CA LEU A 88 8.24 -5.77 11.23
C LEU A 88 8.48 -4.83 12.42
N ARG A 89 9.73 -4.41 12.64
CA ARG A 89 10.07 -3.43 13.68
C ARG A 89 9.45 -2.06 13.44
N LYS A 90 9.50 -1.54 12.20
CA LYS A 90 8.84 -0.28 11.81
C LYS A 90 7.34 -0.32 12.08
N ARG A 91 6.71 -1.48 11.92
CA ARG A 91 5.28 -1.70 12.20
C ARG A 91 4.98 -1.82 13.69
N GLY A 92 5.98 -1.77 14.57
CA GLY A 92 5.81 -1.81 16.02
C GLY A 92 5.90 -3.22 16.63
N ILE A 93 6.33 -4.23 15.87
CA ILE A 93 6.60 -5.57 16.39
C ILE A 93 8.00 -5.56 17.01
N LYS A 94 8.04 -5.57 18.34
CA LYS A 94 9.29 -5.42 19.11
C LYS A 94 9.99 -6.75 19.37
N HIS A 95 9.26 -7.84 19.24
CA HIS A 95 9.67 -9.16 19.72
C HIS A 95 9.92 -10.08 18.52
N LEU A 96 11.17 -10.12 18.05
CA LEU A 96 11.63 -11.05 17.03
C LEU A 96 12.69 -11.98 17.62
N TYR A 97 12.44 -13.28 17.53
CA TYR A 97 13.28 -14.35 18.07
C TYR A 97 13.67 -15.32 16.96
N ARG A 98 14.91 -15.82 17.06
CA ARG A 98 15.48 -16.76 16.09
C ARG A 98 15.40 -18.19 16.63
N LYS A 99 14.89 -19.13 15.82
CA LYS A 99 15.02 -20.56 16.10
C LYS A 99 16.50 -20.99 15.93
N PRO A 100 17.06 -21.86 16.78
CA PRO A 100 16.41 -22.55 17.88
C PRO A 100 16.29 -21.68 19.14
N VAL A 101 15.16 -21.80 19.84
CA VAL A 101 14.95 -21.21 21.18
C VAL A 101 14.67 -22.31 22.19
N GLU A 102 15.08 -22.10 23.44
CA GLU A 102 14.61 -22.94 24.53
C GLU A 102 13.19 -22.52 24.92
N TYR A 103 12.21 -23.33 24.57
CA TYR A 103 10.79 -22.99 24.67
C TYR A 103 10.30 -22.66 26.09
N LYS A 104 10.92 -23.24 27.12
CA LYS A 104 10.62 -22.92 28.52
C LYS A 104 11.06 -21.50 28.89
N GLU A 105 12.28 -21.12 28.51
CA GLU A 105 12.80 -19.78 28.75
C GLU A 105 12.05 -18.74 27.92
N PHE A 106 11.75 -19.07 26.65
CA PHE A 106 10.93 -18.25 25.78
C PHE A 106 9.54 -17.96 26.39
N ALA A 107 8.85 -18.99 26.91
CA ALA A 107 7.56 -18.82 27.55
C ALA A 107 7.61 -17.90 28.79
N LYS A 108 8.67 -18.02 29.60
CA LYS A 108 8.90 -17.13 30.74
C LYS A 108 9.10 -15.67 30.30
N ASN A 109 9.91 -15.44 29.27
CA ASN A 109 10.16 -14.10 28.73
C ASN A 109 8.86 -13.45 28.19
N MET A 110 8.01 -14.23 27.53
CA MET A 110 6.71 -13.75 27.04
C MET A 110 5.78 -13.33 28.19
N LEU A 111 5.80 -14.05 29.31
CA LEU A 111 5.01 -13.69 30.50
C LEU A 111 5.48 -12.36 31.11
N GLU A 112 6.80 -12.15 31.21
CA GLU A 112 7.36 -10.90 31.74
C GLU A 112 6.97 -9.68 30.87
N ILE A 113 7.03 -9.82 29.55
CA ILE A 113 6.63 -8.76 28.60
C ILE A 113 5.17 -8.36 28.81
N LEU A 114 4.26 -9.32 28.91
CA LEU A 114 2.83 -9.05 29.12
C LEU A 114 2.57 -8.39 30.48
N ASN A 115 3.24 -8.83 31.54
CA ASN A 115 3.08 -8.25 32.87
C ASN A 115 3.55 -6.79 32.95
N ARG A 116 4.67 -6.46 32.30
CA ARG A 116 5.15 -5.06 32.19
C ARG A 116 4.14 -4.15 31.48
N LYS A 117 3.49 -4.66 30.43
CA LYS A 117 2.49 -3.90 29.66
C LYS A 117 1.17 -3.71 30.43
N LYS A 118 0.78 -4.69 31.27
CA LYS A 118 -0.35 -4.54 32.19
C LYS A 118 -0.07 -3.49 33.27
N ALA A 119 1.16 -3.47 33.81
CA ALA A 119 1.59 -2.49 34.81
C ALA A 119 1.69 -1.05 34.26
N SER A 120 2.16 -0.87 33.02
CA SER A 120 2.21 0.46 32.39
C SER A 120 0.82 1.01 32.03
N ARG A 121 -0.14 0.14 31.69
CA ARG A 121 -1.53 0.53 31.46
C ARG A 121 -2.24 1.03 32.73
N HIS A 122 -1.90 0.50 33.91
CA HIS A 122 -2.51 0.94 35.18
C HIS A 122 -2.00 2.30 35.70
N LYS A 123 -0.84 2.79 35.23
CA LYS A 123 -0.33 4.12 35.62
C LYS A 123 -0.94 5.29 34.84
N ASN A 124 -1.57 5.04 33.69
CA ASN A 124 -2.13 6.08 32.81
C ASN A 124 -3.66 6.27 32.96
N LEU A 125 -4.24 5.83 34.09
CA LEU A 125 -5.70 5.82 34.34
C LEU A 125 -6.13 6.76 35.49
N GLU A 126 -5.38 7.83 35.78
CA GLU A 126 -5.91 8.98 36.52
C GLU A 126 -6.32 10.11 35.55
N PRO A 127 -7.46 10.78 35.76
CA PRO A 127 -8.03 11.70 34.78
C PRO A 127 -7.40 13.09 34.89
N ALA A 128 -6.64 13.49 33.86
CA ALA A 128 -6.25 14.89 33.68
C ALA A 128 -7.38 15.64 32.95
N GLN A 129 -7.92 16.66 33.62
CA GLN A 129 -8.86 17.64 33.07
C GLN A 129 -8.13 18.64 32.15
N SER A 130 -8.84 19.00 31.07
CA SER A 130 -8.77 20.26 30.30
C SER A 130 -7.41 20.94 30.12
N ASP A 131 -6.84 20.78 28.92
CA ASP A 131 -6.48 21.90 28.06
C ASP A 131 -6.11 21.42 26.65
N GLU A 132 -6.15 22.37 25.71
CA GLU A 132 -5.71 22.32 24.31
C GLU A 132 -6.77 21.98 23.25
N SER A 133 -7.38 23.07 22.74
CA SER A 133 -7.39 23.42 21.31
C SER A 133 -6.87 22.33 20.37
N THR A 134 -7.78 21.48 19.91
CA THR A 134 -7.54 20.58 18.79
C THR A 134 -7.64 21.36 17.48
N THR A 135 -6.51 21.86 17.00
CA THR A 135 -6.34 22.09 15.57
C THR A 135 -6.36 20.73 14.85
N PRO A 136 -6.94 20.64 13.64
CA PRO A 136 -7.06 19.37 12.94
C PRO A 136 -5.67 18.84 12.59
N SER A 137 -5.43 17.58 12.96
CA SER A 137 -4.23 16.80 12.62
C SER A 137 -3.95 16.92 11.12
N GLY A 138 -2.85 17.57 10.74
CA GLY A 138 -2.49 17.81 9.35
C GLY A 138 -2.21 16.49 8.63
N SER A 139 -2.90 16.25 7.53
CA SER A 139 -2.64 15.14 6.62
C SER A 139 -1.18 15.23 6.14
N LYS A 140 -0.36 14.23 6.46
CA LYS A 140 1.00 14.14 5.92
C LYS A 140 0.94 13.98 4.41
N HIS A 141 1.84 14.67 3.72
CA HIS A 141 1.93 14.65 2.27
C HIS A 141 2.70 13.43 1.78
N ASN A 142 2.12 12.65 0.88
CA ASN A 142 2.72 11.41 0.40
C ASN A 142 3.68 11.71 -0.76
N VAL A 143 4.99 11.60 -0.50
CA VAL A 143 6.04 11.78 -1.50
C VAL A 143 6.63 10.43 -1.86
N VAL A 144 6.62 10.07 -3.13
CA VAL A 144 7.22 8.82 -3.59
C VAL A 144 8.58 9.10 -4.21
N VAL A 145 9.59 8.31 -3.86
CA VAL A 145 10.94 8.38 -4.42
C VAL A 145 11.20 7.11 -5.22
N LEU A 146 11.38 7.21 -6.54
CA LEU A 146 11.81 6.12 -7.40
C LEU A 146 13.30 6.28 -7.71
N SER A 147 14.12 5.46 -7.05
CA SER A 147 15.57 5.45 -7.21
C SER A 147 16.11 4.02 -7.12
N THR A 148 17.13 3.73 -7.92
CA THR A 148 17.86 2.44 -7.84
C THR A 148 19.06 2.50 -6.91
N ASP A 149 19.45 3.69 -6.44
CA ASP A 149 20.50 3.85 -5.44
C ASP A 149 19.94 3.56 -4.03
N SER A 150 20.22 2.35 -3.55
CA SER A 150 19.86 1.93 -2.19
C SER A 150 20.42 2.83 -1.08
N SER A 151 21.56 3.48 -1.32
CA SER A 151 22.20 4.37 -0.34
C SER A 151 21.41 5.68 -0.22
N PHE A 152 21.10 6.31 -1.36
CA PHE A 152 20.21 7.48 -1.41
C PHE A 152 18.84 7.19 -0.82
N CYS A 153 18.23 6.05 -1.19
CA CYS A 153 16.94 5.62 -0.64
C CYS A 153 16.97 5.51 0.89
N HIS A 154 18.06 5.02 1.46
CA HIS A 154 18.21 4.94 2.92
C HIS A 154 18.36 6.33 3.54
N ARG A 155 19.20 7.20 2.96
CA ARG A 155 19.44 8.55 3.48
C ARG A 155 18.19 9.43 3.43
N ILE A 156 17.42 9.39 2.34
CA ILE A 156 16.21 10.22 2.19
C ILE A 156 15.09 9.79 3.14
N VAL A 157 15.00 8.48 3.46
CA VAL A 157 14.05 7.97 4.46
C VAL A 157 14.48 8.34 5.88
N LEU A 158 15.78 8.42 6.17
CA LEU A 158 16.26 8.92 7.46
C LEU A 158 16.00 10.43 7.60
N ALA A 159 16.29 11.21 6.56
CA ALA A 159 16.05 12.65 6.54
C ALA A 159 14.54 13.00 6.63
N SER A 160 13.65 12.12 6.16
CA SER A 160 12.21 12.34 6.25
C SER A 160 11.63 12.19 7.65
N ALA A 161 12.35 11.57 8.59
CA ALA A 161 11.89 11.43 9.98
C ALA A 161 11.69 12.79 10.67
N GLU A 162 12.44 13.81 10.25
CA GLU A 162 12.35 15.19 10.75
C GLU A 162 11.45 16.09 9.88
N SER A 163 10.86 15.53 8.82
CA SER A 163 10.04 16.25 7.84
C SER A 163 8.54 15.96 8.03
N PRO A 164 7.64 16.91 7.71
CA PRO A 164 6.20 16.66 7.68
C PRO A 164 5.75 15.78 6.49
N LEU A 165 6.66 15.38 5.60
CA LEU A 165 6.39 14.55 4.43
C LEU A 165 6.42 13.06 4.79
N ASP A 166 5.45 12.28 4.28
CA ASP A 166 5.50 10.81 4.32
C ASP A 166 6.20 10.29 3.06
N VAL A 167 7.47 9.89 3.21
CA VAL A 167 8.32 9.45 2.09
C VAL A 167 8.23 7.95 1.89
N ILE A 168 7.82 7.53 0.70
CA ILE A 168 7.69 6.12 0.29
C ILE A 168 8.70 5.84 -0.82
N VAL A 169 9.51 4.80 -0.68
CA VAL A 169 10.51 4.43 -1.68
C VAL A 169 9.98 3.33 -2.59
N ALA A 170 10.01 3.60 -3.90
CA ALA A 170 9.84 2.62 -4.95
C ALA A 170 11.22 2.22 -5.50
N LEU A 171 11.48 0.92 -5.62
CA LEU A 171 12.75 0.39 -6.14
C LEU A 171 12.64 -0.05 -7.61
N SER A 172 11.43 -0.07 -8.15
CA SER A 172 11.13 -0.43 -9.53
C SER A 172 9.89 0.31 -10.01
N THR A 173 9.71 0.38 -11.33
CA THR A 173 8.50 0.94 -11.94
C THR A 173 7.25 0.16 -11.55
N ASP A 174 7.34 -1.17 -11.42
CA ASP A 174 6.21 -2.00 -11.00
C ASP A 174 5.78 -1.68 -9.57
N HIS A 175 6.74 -1.53 -8.64
CA HIS A 175 6.45 -1.12 -7.26
C HIS A 175 5.88 0.30 -7.20
N LEU A 176 6.35 1.22 -8.06
CA LEU A 176 5.74 2.54 -8.19
C LEU A 176 4.27 2.42 -8.60
N LEU A 177 3.94 1.60 -9.59
CA LEU A 177 2.55 1.39 -10.03
C LEU A 177 1.67 0.77 -8.95
N GLU A 178 2.20 -0.15 -8.15
CA GLU A 178 1.49 -0.68 -6.98
C GLU A 178 1.16 0.43 -5.98
N ILE A 179 2.13 1.29 -5.65
CA ILE A 179 1.92 2.42 -4.73
C ILE A 179 0.90 3.41 -5.30
N VAL A 180 1.00 3.75 -6.59
CA VAL A 180 0.05 4.65 -7.29
C VAL A 180 -1.38 4.10 -7.25
N ASN A 181 -1.57 2.79 -7.21
CA ASN A 181 -2.89 2.16 -7.13
C ASN A 181 -3.47 2.10 -5.71
N GLU A 182 -2.61 2.11 -4.69
CA GLU A 182 -3.04 1.95 -3.30
C GLU A 182 -3.14 3.28 -2.54
N LYS A 183 -2.26 4.24 -2.85
CA LYS A 183 -2.11 5.48 -2.11
C LYS A 183 -2.13 6.69 -3.04
N ARG A 184 -2.75 7.77 -2.57
CA ARG A 184 -2.63 9.07 -3.22
C ARG A 184 -1.18 9.54 -3.10
N ILE A 185 -0.59 9.93 -4.22
CA ILE A 185 0.77 10.48 -4.28
C ILE A 185 0.64 11.96 -4.60
N ASP A 186 1.27 12.80 -3.79
CA ASP A 186 1.23 14.23 -3.97
C ASP A 186 2.44 14.76 -4.76
N LEU A 187 3.58 14.06 -4.72
CA LEU A 187 4.80 14.39 -5.46
C LEU A 187 5.60 13.12 -5.75
N LEU A 188 6.15 13.03 -6.96
CA LEU A 188 7.07 11.97 -7.36
C LEU A 188 8.49 12.54 -7.51
N ILE A 189 9.47 11.97 -6.81
CA ILE A 189 10.90 12.24 -7.05
C ILE A 189 11.44 11.02 -7.78
N ILE A 190 12.03 11.20 -8.95
CA ILE A 190 12.44 10.09 -9.81
C ILE A 190 13.83 10.33 -10.37
N ASP A 191 14.71 9.34 -10.22
CA ASP A 191 16.02 9.39 -10.84
C ASP A 191 15.87 9.32 -12.37
N GLN A 192 16.63 10.14 -13.07
CA GLN A 192 16.65 10.19 -14.52
C GLN A 192 17.34 8.94 -15.08
N GLU A 193 18.35 8.45 -14.37
CA GLU A 193 19.11 7.26 -14.70
C GLU A 193 18.63 6.09 -13.82
N ILE A 194 17.57 5.43 -14.26
CA ILE A 194 17.06 4.21 -13.63
C ILE A 194 17.52 3.01 -14.44
N THR A 195 17.83 1.92 -13.75
CA THR A 195 18.15 0.64 -14.39
C THR A 195 16.91 0.09 -15.10
N GLY A 196 16.96 -0.03 -16.42
CA GLY A 196 15.82 -0.50 -17.22
C GLY A 196 15.81 0.05 -18.64
N PHE A 197 14.68 -0.15 -19.33
CA PHE A 197 14.46 0.33 -20.71
C PHE A 197 14.05 1.80 -20.79
N LEU A 198 13.45 2.33 -19.72
CA LEU A 198 12.91 3.69 -19.68
C LEU A 198 13.69 4.56 -18.70
N ARG A 199 13.92 5.82 -19.08
CA ARG A 199 14.49 6.86 -18.22
C ARG A 199 13.41 7.52 -17.36
N GLY A 200 13.83 8.24 -16.31
CA GLY A 200 12.92 8.92 -15.39
C GLY A 200 11.89 9.81 -16.11
N ASN A 201 12.34 10.69 -17.01
CA ASN A 201 11.45 11.56 -17.79
C ASN A 201 10.44 10.78 -18.63
N GLN A 202 10.85 9.65 -19.22
CA GLN A 202 9.97 8.80 -20.04
C GLN A 202 8.91 8.09 -19.19
N ILE A 203 9.24 7.75 -17.93
CA ILE A 203 8.29 7.20 -16.97
C ILE A 203 7.24 8.26 -16.61
N VAL A 204 7.65 9.50 -16.36
CA VAL A 204 6.73 10.61 -16.07
C VAL A 204 5.82 10.90 -17.28
N GLU A 205 6.39 11.00 -18.48
CA GLU A 205 5.62 11.19 -19.71
C GLU A 205 4.59 10.06 -19.92
N ARG A 206 4.97 8.81 -19.59
CA ARG A 206 4.07 7.67 -19.69
C ARG A 206 2.93 7.73 -18.68
N LEU A 207 3.22 8.10 -17.42
CA LEU A 207 2.19 8.31 -16.40
C LEU A 207 1.20 9.38 -16.85
N HIS A 208 1.70 10.49 -17.38
CA HIS A 208 0.86 11.59 -17.89
C HIS A 208 0.00 11.13 -19.08
N ALA A 209 0.57 10.36 -20.02
CA ALA A 209 -0.19 9.76 -21.13
C ALA A 209 -1.29 8.78 -20.67
N ASP A 210 -1.08 8.13 -19.53
CA ASP A 210 -2.06 7.25 -18.89
C ASP A 210 -3.01 8.02 -17.93
N LEU A 211 -3.06 9.35 -18.02
CA LEU A 211 -3.88 10.28 -17.23
C LEU A 211 -3.56 10.29 -15.72
N ILE A 212 -2.34 9.91 -15.34
CA ILE A 212 -1.81 10.03 -13.98
C ILE A 212 -0.91 11.26 -13.93
N ASN A 213 -1.49 12.38 -13.52
CA ASN A 213 -0.83 13.68 -13.50
C ASN A 213 -0.26 13.97 -12.11
N ILE A 214 0.77 13.22 -11.73
CA ILE A 214 1.53 13.47 -10.49
C ILE A 214 2.68 14.43 -10.83
N PRO A 215 2.82 15.56 -10.14
CA PRO A 215 3.97 16.44 -10.34
C PRO A 215 5.26 15.70 -9.99
N ALA A 216 6.28 15.82 -10.84
CA ALA A 216 7.52 15.08 -10.71
C ALA A 216 8.77 15.97 -10.61
N PHE A 217 9.69 15.61 -9.72
CA PHE A 217 11.04 16.14 -9.66
C PHE A 217 12.03 15.11 -10.23
N LEU A 218 12.79 15.51 -11.25
CA LEU A 218 13.79 14.65 -11.86
C LEU A 218 15.15 14.84 -11.20
N ARG A 219 15.70 13.77 -10.63
CA ARG A 219 17.05 13.76 -10.06
C ARG A 219 18.05 13.15 -11.03
N GLY A 220 19.22 13.74 -11.21
CA GLY A 220 20.24 13.12 -12.07
C GLY A 220 21.54 13.90 -12.17
N SER A 221 22.49 13.35 -12.93
CA SER A 221 23.76 14.02 -13.20
C SER A 221 23.54 15.31 -14.00
N ARG A 222 24.40 16.30 -13.79
CA ARG A 222 24.30 17.62 -14.44
C ARG A 222 24.28 17.51 -15.96
N ASP A 223 25.08 16.61 -16.53
CA ASP A 223 25.12 16.34 -17.97
C ASP A 223 23.83 15.70 -18.49
N SER A 224 23.23 14.78 -17.74
CA SER A 224 21.97 14.13 -18.12
C SER A 224 20.79 15.10 -18.04
N LEU A 225 20.78 15.99 -17.05
CA LEU A 225 19.75 17.02 -16.90
C LEU A 225 19.87 18.13 -17.93
N ALA A 226 21.10 18.56 -18.28
CA ALA A 226 21.32 19.60 -19.29
C ALA A 226 20.86 19.20 -20.70
N ARG A 227 20.79 17.90 -20.98
CA ARG A 227 20.26 17.35 -22.26
C ARG A 227 18.74 17.33 -22.31
N LEU A 228 18.05 17.50 -21.17
CA LEU A 228 16.60 17.55 -21.11
C LEU A 228 16.13 18.98 -21.37
N ASN A 229 15.20 19.13 -22.32
CA ASN A 229 14.44 20.36 -22.42
C ASN A 229 13.23 20.26 -21.48
N ILE A 230 13.40 20.74 -20.24
CA ILE A 230 12.41 20.59 -19.16
C ILE A 230 11.06 21.20 -19.57
N ASP A 231 11.06 22.32 -20.30
CA ASP A 231 9.85 22.98 -20.79
C ASP A 231 9.01 22.10 -21.73
N ASN A 232 9.64 21.07 -22.34
CA ASN A 232 8.96 20.09 -23.18
C ASN A 232 8.58 18.80 -22.45
N CYS A 233 9.05 18.59 -21.21
CA CYS A 233 8.74 17.40 -20.44
C CYS A 233 7.44 17.60 -19.65
N GLN A 234 6.35 17.01 -20.13
CA GLN A 234 5.06 17.07 -19.44
C GLN A 234 5.13 16.39 -18.06
N GLY A 235 4.61 17.08 -17.03
CA GLY A 235 4.54 16.56 -15.65
C GLY A 235 5.84 16.71 -14.84
N VAL A 236 6.92 17.20 -15.44
CA VAL A 236 8.17 17.50 -14.72
C VAL A 236 8.16 18.95 -14.29
N GLU A 237 8.24 19.18 -12.99
CA GLU A 237 8.13 20.51 -12.38
C GLU A 237 9.51 21.10 -12.05
N LYS A 238 10.47 20.23 -11.71
CA LYS A 238 11.81 20.65 -11.31
C LYS A 238 12.85 19.57 -11.57
N THR A 239 14.09 19.97 -11.78
CA THR A 239 15.26 19.09 -11.80
C THR A 239 16.14 19.30 -10.57
N ILE A 240 16.77 18.22 -10.11
CA ILE A 240 17.59 18.15 -8.90
C ILE A 240 18.90 17.47 -9.27
N GLU A 241 20.04 18.10 -8.96
CA GLU A 241 21.34 17.47 -9.19
C GLU A 241 21.56 16.32 -8.20
N GLU A 242 22.16 15.22 -8.64
CA GLU A 242 22.34 14.01 -7.81
C GLU A 242 23.13 14.25 -6.51
N GLU A 243 24.01 15.26 -6.52
CA GLU A 243 24.86 15.72 -5.41
C GLU A 243 24.10 16.54 -4.34
N THR A 244 22.84 16.90 -4.59
CA THR A 244 22.02 17.68 -3.66
C THR A 244 21.73 16.89 -2.38
N ASP A 245 21.86 17.53 -1.22
CA ASP A 245 21.59 16.91 0.09
C ASP A 245 20.13 16.48 0.22
N GLU A 246 19.87 15.34 0.87
CA GLU A 246 18.52 14.80 1.02
C GLU A 246 17.59 15.75 1.81
N THR A 247 18.13 16.48 2.77
CA THR A 247 17.36 17.46 3.56
C THR A 247 16.93 18.64 2.69
N GLU A 248 17.80 19.09 1.79
CA GLU A 248 17.49 20.15 0.83
C GLU A 248 16.41 19.70 -0.16
N ILE A 249 16.49 18.46 -0.65
CA ILE A 249 15.48 17.86 -1.53
C ILE A 249 14.10 17.86 -0.85
N LEU A 250 14.02 17.45 0.41
CA LEU A 250 12.76 17.42 1.17
C LEU A 250 12.22 18.83 1.44
N ASN A 251 13.09 19.81 1.72
CA ASN A 251 12.70 21.21 1.87
C ASN A 251 12.14 21.80 0.57
N LEU A 252 12.76 21.49 -0.56
CA LEU A 252 12.27 21.88 -1.89
C LEU A 252 10.89 21.27 -2.18
N ALA A 253 10.72 19.98 -1.88
CA ALA A 253 9.43 19.29 -2.01
C ALA A 253 8.36 19.97 -1.14
N TYR A 254 8.64 20.18 0.15
CA TYR A 254 7.71 20.81 1.07
C TYR A 254 7.34 22.24 0.65
N GLY A 255 8.31 23.04 0.19
CA GLY A 255 8.07 24.41 -0.28
C GLY A 255 7.28 24.47 -1.59
N TYR A 256 7.39 23.47 -2.46
CA TYR A 256 6.55 23.34 -3.65
C TYR A 256 5.11 22.99 -3.28
N MET A 257 4.93 22.00 -2.41
CA MET A 257 3.62 21.54 -1.95
C MET A 257 2.85 22.62 -1.18
N SER A 258 3.57 23.38 -0.33
CA SER A 258 2.99 24.50 0.41
C SER A 258 2.47 25.62 -0.51
N ARG A 259 3.04 25.78 -1.71
CA ARG A 259 2.53 26.74 -2.72
C ARG A 259 1.32 26.22 -3.46
N LEU A 260 1.24 24.91 -3.73
CA LEU A 260 0.09 24.29 -4.39
C LEU A 260 -1.18 24.34 -3.51
N SER A 261 -1.04 24.17 -2.19
CA SER A 261 -2.18 24.24 -1.26
C SER A 261 -2.87 25.61 -1.24
N HIS A 262 -2.15 26.69 -1.56
CA HIS A 262 -2.69 28.05 -1.61
C HIS A 262 -3.58 28.34 -2.85
N HIS A 263 -3.56 27.47 -3.87
CA HIS A 263 -4.38 27.64 -5.08
C HIS A 263 -5.79 27.05 -5.01
N CYS A 264 -6.20 26.46 -3.88
CA CYS A 264 -7.49 25.73 -3.75
C CYS A 264 -8.73 26.61 -3.48
N LEU A 265 -8.75 27.87 -3.94
CA LEU A 265 -9.90 28.78 -3.74
C LEU A 265 -11.13 28.47 -4.62
N MET A 266 -11.01 27.52 -5.57
CA MET A 266 -12.09 27.15 -6.51
C MET A 266 -12.78 25.83 -6.18
N ILE A 267 -12.37 25.15 -5.10
CA ILE A 267 -12.91 23.84 -4.72
C ILE A 267 -14.19 24.04 -3.90
N ASP A 268 -15.26 23.31 -4.22
CA ASP A 268 -16.51 23.35 -3.47
C ASP A 268 -16.28 23.09 -1.97
N SER A 269 -17.03 23.77 -1.11
CA SER A 269 -16.87 23.67 0.35
C SER A 269 -17.10 22.25 0.88
N ALA A 270 -18.00 21.47 0.27
CA ALA A 270 -18.24 20.08 0.63
C ALA A 270 -17.08 19.18 0.19
N ALA A 271 -16.50 19.43 -0.98
CA ALA A 271 -15.29 18.72 -1.44
C ALA A 271 -14.09 19.00 -0.53
N ARG A 272 -13.91 20.26 -0.10
CA ARG A 272 -12.88 20.63 0.89
C ARG A 272 -13.09 19.91 2.22
N ARG A 273 -14.33 19.91 2.73
CA ARG A 273 -14.68 19.18 3.95
C ARG A 273 -14.42 17.68 3.83
N LEU A 274 -14.75 17.08 2.70
CA LEU A 274 -14.52 15.67 2.44
C LEU A 274 -13.03 15.33 2.46
N VAL A 275 -12.18 16.15 1.83
CA VAL A 275 -10.72 15.96 1.85
C VAL A 275 -10.17 16.16 3.27
N THR A 276 -10.64 17.16 4.02
CA THR A 276 -10.17 17.40 5.40
C THR A 276 -10.65 16.34 6.38
N GLU A 277 -11.87 15.82 6.21
CA GLU A 277 -12.48 14.85 7.13
C GLU A 277 -12.03 13.42 6.80
N PHE A 278 -11.81 13.09 5.53
CA PHE A 278 -11.56 11.71 5.11
C PHE A 278 -10.18 11.41 4.57
N SER A 279 -9.33 12.42 4.29
CA SER A 279 -7.87 12.38 3.94
C SER A 279 -7.39 11.37 2.89
N ASP A 280 -7.81 10.11 3.00
CA ASP A 280 -7.60 8.96 2.13
C ASP A 280 -8.78 8.77 1.17
N VAL A 281 -8.87 9.63 0.15
CA VAL A 281 -9.59 9.27 -1.08
C VAL A 281 -8.60 8.42 -1.90
N PRO A 282 -8.72 7.08 -1.93
CA PRO A 282 -7.84 6.24 -2.74
C PRO A 282 -7.89 6.65 -4.20
N PRO A 283 -6.75 6.61 -4.90
CA PRO A 283 -6.66 6.94 -6.31
C PRO A 283 -7.50 5.97 -7.15
N ILE A 284 -7.91 6.43 -8.32
CA ILE A 284 -8.56 5.55 -9.30
C ILE A 284 -7.51 4.53 -9.76
N PRO A 285 -7.81 3.22 -9.73
CA PRO A 285 -6.89 2.20 -10.21
C PRO A 285 -6.43 2.49 -11.63
N HIS A 286 -5.13 2.42 -11.85
CA HIS A 286 -4.44 2.74 -13.09
C HIS A 286 -4.96 1.97 -14.29
N VAL A 287 -5.38 0.71 -14.09
CA VAL A 287 -6.00 -0.09 -15.16
C VAL A 287 -7.22 0.62 -15.73
N LEU A 288 -8.02 1.29 -14.89
CA LEU A 288 -9.19 2.03 -15.35
C LEU A 288 -8.80 3.28 -16.14
N THR A 289 -7.73 3.99 -15.74
CA THR A 289 -7.28 5.18 -16.48
C THR A 289 -6.78 4.80 -17.88
N ARG A 290 -6.01 3.70 -17.99
CA ARG A 290 -5.60 3.12 -19.28
C ARG A 290 -6.79 2.68 -20.14
N LEU A 291 -7.77 2.01 -19.55
CA LEU A 291 -8.98 1.59 -20.25
C LEU A 291 -9.81 2.78 -20.75
N VAL A 292 -9.88 3.88 -19.99
CA VAL A 292 -10.50 5.14 -20.45
C VAL A 292 -9.73 5.72 -21.65
N ALA A 293 -8.40 5.71 -21.62
CA ALA A 293 -7.58 6.17 -22.74
C ALA A 293 -7.80 5.33 -24.03
N HIS A 294 -8.11 4.04 -23.91
CA HIS A 294 -8.53 3.22 -25.06
C HIS A 294 -9.97 3.48 -25.50
N ALA A 295 -10.86 3.84 -24.56
CA ALA A 295 -12.26 4.14 -24.87
C ALA A 295 -12.41 5.38 -25.77
N THR A 296 -11.47 6.33 -25.71
CA THR A 296 -11.44 7.54 -26.54
C THR A 296 -10.85 7.31 -27.94
N ARG A 297 -10.21 6.15 -28.20
CA ARG A 297 -9.59 5.81 -29.48
C ARG A 297 -10.55 5.10 -30.45
N SER A 298 -10.17 5.07 -31.73
CA SER A 298 -10.90 4.31 -32.75
C SER A 298 -10.74 2.81 -32.51
N THR A 299 -11.78 2.01 -32.75
CA THR A 299 -11.78 0.55 -32.52
C THR A 299 -10.70 -0.22 -33.27
N LEU A 300 -10.22 0.32 -34.39
CA LEU A 300 -9.18 -0.29 -35.23
C LEU A 300 -7.76 -0.11 -34.66
N GLU A 301 -7.58 0.81 -33.72
CA GLU A 301 -6.27 1.14 -33.12
C GLU A 301 -6.00 0.34 -31.83
N ILE A 302 -7.01 -0.39 -31.32
CA ILE A 302 -6.91 -1.11 -30.05
C ILE A 302 -6.35 -2.50 -30.31
N SER A 303 -5.07 -2.69 -29.97
CA SER A 303 -4.41 -3.99 -30.02
C SER A 303 -4.96 -4.92 -28.94
N ILE A 304 -5.58 -6.05 -29.35
CA ILE A 304 -6.14 -7.05 -28.42
C ILE A 304 -5.07 -7.60 -27.47
N PRO A 305 -3.86 -8.00 -27.91
CA PRO A 305 -2.81 -8.44 -26.99
C PRO A 305 -2.43 -7.40 -25.94
N GLN A 306 -2.39 -6.13 -26.33
CA GLN A 306 -2.07 -5.04 -25.41
C GLN A 306 -3.18 -4.85 -24.37
N LEU A 307 -4.44 -4.82 -24.81
CA LEU A 307 -5.60 -4.68 -23.92
C LEU A 307 -5.69 -5.84 -22.91
N VAL A 308 -5.41 -7.07 -23.34
CA VAL A 308 -5.37 -8.26 -22.47
C VAL A 308 -4.30 -8.09 -21.40
N SER A 309 -3.07 -7.75 -21.79
CA SER A 309 -1.96 -7.54 -20.86
C SER A 309 -2.26 -6.42 -19.86
N GLU A 310 -2.92 -5.34 -20.29
CA GLU A 310 -3.30 -4.25 -19.40
C GLU A 310 -4.37 -4.68 -18.39
N ILE A 311 -5.36 -5.48 -18.79
CA ILE A 311 -6.40 -5.99 -17.87
C ILE A 311 -5.81 -7.01 -16.87
N GLU A 312 -4.88 -7.85 -17.30
CA GLU A 312 -4.22 -8.87 -16.46
C GLU A 312 -3.45 -8.28 -15.29
N THR A 313 -3.05 -7.00 -15.36
CA THR A 313 -2.42 -6.32 -14.24
C THR A 313 -3.32 -6.22 -13.00
N ASP A 314 -4.65 -6.28 -13.16
CA ASP A 314 -5.60 -6.41 -12.05
C ASP A 314 -6.27 -7.79 -12.08
N SER A 315 -5.79 -8.68 -11.21
CA SER A 315 -6.29 -10.05 -11.07
C SER A 315 -7.78 -10.11 -10.66
N ARG A 316 -8.26 -9.12 -9.88
CA ARG A 316 -9.67 -9.06 -9.47
C ARG A 316 -10.54 -8.67 -10.66
N LEU A 317 -10.17 -7.60 -11.35
CA LEU A 317 -10.86 -7.15 -12.57
C LEU A 317 -10.91 -8.26 -13.62
N THR A 318 -9.79 -8.96 -13.81
CA THR A 318 -9.68 -10.13 -14.69
C THR A 318 -10.65 -11.22 -14.30
N SER A 319 -10.67 -11.61 -13.01
CA SER A 319 -11.56 -12.66 -12.51
C SER A 319 -13.05 -12.29 -12.66
N GLU A 320 -13.41 -11.04 -12.41
CA GLU A 320 -14.79 -10.56 -12.52
C GLU A 320 -15.23 -10.43 -13.98
N LEU A 321 -14.34 -9.98 -14.88
CA LEU A 321 -14.61 -9.98 -16.32
C LEU A 321 -14.85 -11.40 -16.83
N ILE A 322 -14.02 -12.37 -16.41
CA ILE A 322 -14.19 -13.79 -16.78
C ILE A 322 -15.54 -14.32 -16.29
N LYS A 323 -15.95 -13.99 -15.05
CA LYS A 323 -17.25 -14.40 -14.51
C LYS A 323 -18.42 -13.78 -15.29
N VAL A 324 -18.38 -12.48 -15.56
CA VAL A 324 -19.44 -11.76 -16.27
C VAL A 324 -19.57 -12.22 -17.73
N ALA A 325 -18.45 -12.47 -18.40
CA ALA A 325 -18.44 -12.99 -19.76
C ALA A 325 -19.04 -14.40 -19.84
N ASN A 326 -18.77 -15.25 -18.85
CA ASN A 326 -19.27 -16.63 -18.80
C ASN A 326 -20.69 -16.75 -18.20
N SER A 327 -21.20 -15.73 -17.50
CA SER A 327 -22.57 -15.69 -16.97
C SER A 327 -23.57 -15.05 -17.92
N SER A 328 -23.10 -14.26 -18.89
CA SER A 328 -23.92 -13.69 -19.95
C SER A 328 -24.12 -14.70 -21.10
N GLN A 329 -25.27 -14.64 -21.78
CA GLN A 329 -25.66 -15.55 -22.89
C GLN A 329 -24.68 -15.64 -24.08
N VAL A 330 -23.57 -14.88 -24.05
CA VAL A 330 -22.53 -14.84 -25.08
C VAL A 330 -21.68 -16.12 -25.08
N ALA A 331 -21.66 -16.90 -23.99
CA ALA A 331 -20.89 -18.14 -23.85
C ALA A 331 -21.73 -19.43 -24.04
N ALA A 332 -22.73 -19.42 -24.92
CA ALA A 332 -23.57 -20.59 -25.17
C ALA A 332 -22.83 -21.78 -25.85
N SER A 333 -21.64 -21.56 -26.40
CA SER A 333 -20.92 -22.58 -27.19
C SER A 333 -19.54 -23.00 -26.64
N SER A 334 -18.90 -22.23 -25.76
CA SER A 334 -17.69 -22.68 -25.03
C SER A 334 -17.40 -21.78 -23.83
N LYS A 335 -17.26 -22.34 -22.62
CA LYS A 335 -16.70 -21.60 -21.48
C LYS A 335 -15.25 -21.27 -21.78
N GLN A 336 -14.95 -19.99 -21.97
CA GLN A 336 -13.58 -19.54 -22.20
C GLN A 336 -12.87 -19.43 -20.85
N LYS A 337 -11.70 -20.08 -20.74
CA LYS A 337 -10.82 -20.01 -19.55
C LYS A 337 -9.76 -18.92 -19.67
N ASP A 338 -9.50 -18.45 -20.88
CA ASP A 338 -8.47 -17.47 -21.19
C ASP A 338 -9.07 -16.10 -21.47
N LEU A 339 -8.47 -15.06 -20.90
CA LEU A 339 -8.89 -13.67 -21.05
C LEU A 339 -8.79 -13.23 -22.52
N LYS A 340 -7.78 -13.69 -23.25
CA LYS A 340 -7.63 -13.38 -24.68
C LYS A 340 -8.82 -13.85 -25.50
N GLY A 341 -9.32 -15.05 -25.21
CA GLY A 341 -10.52 -15.61 -25.85
C GLY A 341 -11.77 -14.77 -25.54
N ILE A 342 -11.90 -14.30 -24.31
CA ILE A 342 -13.04 -13.47 -23.86
C ILE A 342 -13.02 -12.08 -24.52
N VAL A 343 -11.87 -11.40 -24.54
CA VAL A 343 -11.74 -10.08 -25.16
C VAL A 343 -12.00 -10.16 -26.67
N THR A 344 -11.53 -11.23 -27.33
CA THR A 344 -11.79 -11.46 -28.76
C THR A 344 -13.29 -11.70 -29.02
N LEU A 345 -13.97 -12.46 -28.16
CA LEU A 345 -15.39 -12.79 -28.28
C LEU A 345 -16.30 -11.57 -28.02
N LEU A 346 -16.01 -10.78 -26.99
CA LEU A 346 -16.79 -9.59 -26.62
C LEU A 346 -16.52 -8.41 -27.56
N GLY A 347 -15.33 -8.37 -28.14
CA GLY A 347 -14.77 -7.20 -28.80
C GLY A 347 -14.19 -6.19 -27.80
N PRO A 348 -13.18 -5.40 -28.23
CA PRO A 348 -12.40 -4.54 -27.33
C PRO A 348 -13.26 -3.51 -26.60
N ARG A 349 -14.19 -2.84 -27.28
CA ARG A 349 -15.06 -1.81 -26.65
C ARG A 349 -15.97 -2.36 -25.57
N LYS A 350 -16.57 -3.53 -25.81
CA LYS A 350 -17.48 -4.15 -24.84
C LYS A 350 -16.70 -4.66 -23.63
N ALA A 351 -15.52 -5.23 -23.85
CA ALA A 351 -14.61 -5.62 -22.77
C ALA A 351 -14.20 -4.39 -21.93
N ILE A 352 -13.78 -3.30 -22.56
CA ILE A 352 -13.44 -2.03 -21.88
C ILE A 352 -14.61 -1.51 -21.06
N ALA A 353 -15.82 -1.43 -21.63
CA ALA A 353 -17.01 -0.93 -20.94
C ALA A 353 -17.37 -1.77 -19.71
N ILE A 354 -17.31 -3.10 -19.83
CA ILE A 354 -17.55 -4.02 -18.71
C ILE A 354 -16.49 -3.81 -17.62
N CYS A 355 -15.21 -3.80 -17.99
CA CYS A 355 -14.11 -3.55 -17.06
C CYS A 355 -14.26 -2.20 -16.33
N LEU A 356 -14.57 -1.11 -17.05
CA LEU A 356 -14.81 0.19 -16.43
C LEU A 356 -15.98 0.16 -15.44
N SER A 357 -17.08 -0.50 -15.80
CA SER A 357 -18.24 -0.62 -14.90
C SER A 357 -17.92 -1.42 -13.61
N LEU A 358 -17.16 -2.51 -13.73
CA LEU A 358 -16.74 -3.36 -12.60
C LEU A 358 -15.71 -2.64 -11.72
N GLY A 359 -14.75 -1.97 -12.33
CA GLY A 359 -13.75 -1.16 -11.67
C GLY A 359 -14.39 -0.03 -10.87
N LEU A 360 -15.26 0.77 -11.50
CA LEU A 360 -15.99 1.85 -10.83
C LEU A 360 -16.86 1.35 -9.68
N ARG A 361 -17.50 0.19 -9.81
CA ARG A 361 -18.26 -0.41 -8.71
C ARG A 361 -17.36 -0.74 -7.51
N THR A 362 -16.17 -1.28 -7.78
CA THR A 362 -15.17 -1.62 -6.75
C THR A 362 -14.65 -0.36 -6.07
N VAL A 363 -14.26 0.63 -6.86
CA VAL A 363 -13.80 1.95 -6.40
C VAL A 363 -14.88 2.62 -5.54
N ARG A 364 -16.13 2.64 -6.02
CA ARG A 364 -17.27 3.16 -5.25
C ARG A 364 -17.48 2.43 -3.94
N SER A 365 -17.36 1.09 -3.93
CA SER A 365 -17.52 0.31 -2.70
C SER A 365 -16.43 0.61 -1.67
N LYS A 366 -15.19 0.84 -2.10
CA LYS A 366 -14.07 1.18 -1.21
C LYS A 366 -14.11 2.63 -0.74
N LEU A 367 -14.42 3.57 -1.65
CA LEU A 367 -14.48 5.01 -1.39
C LEU A 367 -15.65 5.40 -0.51
N MET A 368 -16.83 4.86 -0.78
CA MET A 368 -18.05 5.36 -0.16
C MET A 368 -18.34 4.72 1.19
N LEU A 369 -17.85 3.50 1.46
CA LEU A 369 -18.13 2.79 2.73
C LEU A 369 -17.75 3.61 3.98
N PRO A 370 -16.60 4.31 4.02
CA PRO A 370 -16.21 5.12 5.18
C PRO A 370 -16.95 6.44 5.30
N TRP A 371 -17.48 6.99 4.19
CA TRP A 371 -18.06 8.33 4.17
C TRP A 371 -19.44 8.36 4.83
N ALA A 372 -19.78 9.47 5.50
CA ALA A 372 -21.13 9.67 6.01
C ALA A 372 -22.16 9.82 4.87
N GLU A 373 -23.43 9.52 5.14
CA GLU A 373 -24.49 9.44 4.13
C GLU A 373 -24.71 10.76 3.37
N GLU A 374 -24.54 11.89 4.05
CA GLU A 374 -24.63 13.24 3.47
C GLU A 374 -23.59 13.47 2.36
N PHE A 375 -22.34 13.05 2.56
CA PHE A 375 -21.27 13.17 1.57
C PHE A 375 -21.45 12.21 0.41
N ARG A 376 -21.95 10.99 0.68
CA ARG A 376 -22.31 10.05 -0.38
C ARG A 376 -23.40 10.61 -1.30
N HIS A 377 -24.41 11.26 -0.72
CA HIS A 377 -25.53 11.83 -1.47
C HIS A 377 -25.11 13.06 -2.28
N TRP A 378 -24.21 13.89 -1.75
CA TRP A 378 -23.59 14.99 -2.49
C TRP A 378 -22.72 14.49 -3.66
N TYR A 379 -21.87 13.48 -3.45
CA TYR A 379 -20.98 12.94 -4.51
C TYR A 379 -21.74 12.22 -5.64
N LEU A 380 -22.93 11.69 -5.36
CA LEU A 380 -23.75 10.97 -6.34
C LEU A 380 -24.70 11.87 -7.14
N LYS A 381 -24.88 13.14 -6.74
CA LYS A 381 -25.62 14.15 -7.48
C LYS A 381 -24.74 14.77 -8.56
#